data_AF-A0A939TBX7-F1
#
_entry.id   AF-A0A939TBX7-F1
#
_cell.length_a   1.000
_cell.length_b   1.000
_cell.length_c   1.000
_cell.angle_alpha   90.00
_cell.angle_beta   90.00
_cell.angle_gamma   90.00
#
_symmetry.space_group_name_H-M   'P 1'
#
loop_
_entity.id
_entity.type
_entity.pdbx_description
1 polymer ?
#
loop_
_entity_poly.entity_id
_entity_poly.type
_entity_poly.pdbx_seq_one_letter_code
_entity_poly.pdbx_strand_id
1 'polypeptide(L)'
;MTERGMRGSMMDRDEIDRALVRFQDAEDRIRSSMRELREHPGYQLLDGSALTGVTERRWADVTVALAEVRVDLLAFQRVLNDAWEVRGRRPRPGRAELAELTRLLTGPAAELCGEGGSRREATGPRRRTDHCTLEGLRARMETCHARGEALAAEAATAWCALSGRLVDAEESWRAAEEIAGELGERGDLDRLGAELDDVRRTVANDPLSLWRGGRIDAPRLDRLSASLDTARSDLVDATLTRVIDQLRSHASAVPDVIVECADPHAGHFRKVSECT
;
A
#
# COMPACT_ATOMS: atom_id res chain seq x y z
N MET A 1 -36.94 42.96 -3.90
CA MET A 1 -36.37 41.59 -4.00
C MET A 1 -35.93 41.21 -2.60
N THR A 2 -36.83 40.57 -1.86
CA THR A 2 -36.85 40.53 -0.38
C THR A 2 -36.06 39.37 0.21
N GLU A 3 -35.09 39.70 1.05
CA GLU A 3 -34.29 38.83 1.96
C GLU A 3 -35.15 38.15 3.05
N ARG A 4 -36.19 37.39 2.66
CA ARG A 4 -37.16 36.82 3.61
C ARG A 4 -37.41 35.31 3.40
N GLY A 5 -36.36 34.56 3.07
CA GLY A 5 -36.46 33.11 2.80
C GLY A 5 -35.52 32.21 3.60
N MET A 6 -34.68 32.74 4.50
CA MET A 6 -33.63 31.96 5.20
C MET A 6 -33.60 32.21 6.71
N ARG A 7 -34.75 32.26 7.37
CA ARG A 7 -34.84 31.99 8.82
C ARG A 7 -35.55 30.66 8.92
N GLY A 8 -34.82 29.60 9.26
CA GLY A 8 -35.32 28.24 9.32
C GLY A 8 -36.65 28.19 10.08
N SER A 9 -37.65 27.58 9.47
CA SER A 9 -38.88 27.24 10.18
C SER A 9 -38.49 26.45 11.42
N MET A 10 -39.08 26.79 12.57
CA MET A 10 -38.91 26.01 13.79
C MET A 10 -39.32 24.57 13.49
N MET A 11 -38.43 23.62 13.75
CA MET A 11 -38.72 22.22 13.50
C MET A 11 -39.83 21.77 14.44
N ASP A 12 -40.74 20.96 13.93
CA ASP A 12 -41.69 20.27 14.79
C ASP A 12 -41.02 19.10 15.54
N ARG A 13 -41.77 18.47 16.44
CA ARG A 13 -41.26 17.36 17.25
C ARG A 13 -40.82 16.18 16.39
N ASP A 14 -41.58 15.82 15.38
CA ASP A 14 -41.33 14.62 14.57
C ASP A 14 -40.14 14.85 13.63
N GLU A 15 -39.94 16.08 13.16
CA GLU A 15 -38.74 16.53 12.46
C GLU A 15 -37.49 16.47 13.35
N ILE A 16 -37.58 16.91 14.60
CA ILE A 16 -36.48 16.83 15.58
C ILE A 16 -36.14 15.37 15.89
N ASP A 17 -37.14 14.54 16.19
CA ASP A 17 -36.92 13.13 16.53
C ASP A 17 -36.25 12.39 15.36
N ARG A 18 -36.70 12.63 14.11
CA ARG A 18 -36.05 12.09 12.92
C ARG A 18 -34.63 12.61 12.73
N ALA A 19 -34.37 13.89 12.99
CA ALA A 19 -33.04 14.46 12.86
C ALA A 19 -32.06 13.89 13.89
N LEU A 20 -32.49 13.73 15.15
CA LEU A 20 -31.68 13.12 16.20
C LEU A 20 -31.30 11.69 15.86
N VAL A 21 -32.26 10.87 15.43
CA VAL A 21 -31.99 9.49 14.97
C VAL A 21 -31.03 9.50 13.78
N ARG A 22 -31.23 10.36 12.78
CA ARG A 22 -30.33 10.46 11.63
C ARG A 22 -28.89 10.81 12.03
N PHE A 23 -28.70 11.73 12.98
CA PHE A 23 -27.36 12.11 13.44
C PHE A 23 -26.73 11.03 14.33
N GLN A 24 -27.53 10.31 15.12
CA GLN A 24 -27.06 9.13 15.85
C GLN A 24 -26.56 8.05 14.89
N ASP A 25 -27.35 7.71 13.87
CA ASP A 25 -26.95 6.75 12.85
C ASP A 25 -25.68 7.20 12.12
N ALA A 26 -25.52 8.51 11.87
CA ALA A 26 -24.31 9.05 11.25
C ALA A 26 -23.08 8.92 12.17
N GLU A 27 -23.22 9.13 13.48
CA GLU A 27 -22.16 8.88 14.46
C GLU A 27 -21.73 7.41 14.46
N ASP A 28 -22.71 6.50 14.50
CA ASP A 28 -22.43 5.07 14.54
C ASP A 28 -21.74 4.59 13.26
N ARG A 29 -22.18 5.09 12.10
CA ARG A 29 -21.54 4.82 10.81
C ARG A 29 -20.09 5.29 10.79
N ILE A 30 -19.81 6.56 11.13
CA ILE A 30 -18.43 7.07 11.08
C ILE A 30 -17.53 6.32 12.08
N ARG A 31 -18.06 5.91 13.24
CA ARG A 31 -17.33 5.09 14.21
C ARG A 31 -17.01 3.71 13.65
N SER A 32 -17.96 3.04 13.00
CA SER A 32 -17.70 1.75 12.35
C SER A 32 -16.69 1.90 11.22
N SER A 33 -16.86 2.88 10.33
CA SER A 33 -15.95 3.12 9.21
C SER A 33 -14.53 3.48 9.66
N MET A 34 -14.37 4.19 10.79
CA MET A 34 -13.05 4.46 11.37
C MET A 34 -12.39 3.21 11.95
N ARG A 35 -13.18 2.24 12.45
CA ARG A 35 -12.67 0.93 12.89
C ARG A 35 -12.28 0.07 11.70
N GLU A 36 -13.17 -0.05 10.72
CA GLU A 36 -12.94 -0.78 9.46
C GLU A 36 -11.69 -0.27 8.73
N LEU A 37 -11.49 1.05 8.69
CA LEU A 37 -10.28 1.64 8.12
C LEU A 37 -9.00 1.16 8.83
N ARG A 38 -9.00 0.98 10.16
CA ARG A 38 -7.84 0.47 10.89
C ARG A 38 -7.63 -1.03 10.71
N GLU A 39 -8.69 -1.76 10.41
CA GLU A 39 -8.66 -3.18 10.05
C GLU A 39 -8.21 -3.39 8.59
N HIS A 40 -8.27 -2.34 7.75
CA HIS A 40 -7.88 -2.41 6.34
C HIS A 40 -6.38 -2.76 6.19
N PRO A 41 -6.00 -3.76 5.38
CA PRO A 41 -4.60 -4.20 5.24
C PRO A 41 -3.65 -3.07 4.81
N GLY A 42 -4.07 -2.24 3.87
CA GLY A 42 -3.28 -1.08 3.43
C GLY A 42 -3.04 -0.04 4.53
N TYR A 43 -3.98 0.12 5.47
CA TYR A 43 -3.78 1.01 6.61
C TYR A 43 -2.73 0.44 7.55
N GLN A 44 -2.81 -0.86 7.87
CA GLN A 44 -1.85 -1.53 8.74
C GLN A 44 -0.43 -1.53 8.15
N LEU A 45 -0.31 -1.68 6.84
CA LEU A 45 0.96 -1.55 6.14
C LEU A 45 1.54 -0.13 6.26
N LEU A 46 0.72 0.90 6.04
CA LEU A 46 1.15 2.30 6.16
C LEU A 46 1.53 2.66 7.60
N ASP A 47 0.75 2.21 8.59
CA ASP A 47 0.96 2.51 10.01
C ASP A 47 2.17 1.75 10.60
N GLY A 48 2.46 0.54 10.08
CA GLY A 48 3.51 -0.35 10.60
C GLY A 48 4.86 -0.24 9.91
N SER A 49 4.98 0.52 8.82
CA SER A 49 6.21 0.56 7.99
C SER A 49 7.04 1.82 8.24
N ALA A 50 8.36 1.71 8.08
CA ALA A 50 9.28 2.84 8.07
C ALA A 50 9.19 3.57 6.72
N LEU A 51 8.06 4.26 6.49
CA LEU A 51 7.76 4.91 5.22
C LEU A 51 8.77 6.01 4.90
N THR A 52 9.00 6.22 3.60
CA THR A 52 9.85 7.31 3.10
C THR A 52 9.20 7.98 1.88
N GLY A 53 9.72 9.14 1.50
CA GLY A 53 9.52 9.72 0.17
C GLY A 53 8.07 10.12 -0.15
N VAL A 54 7.50 9.58 -1.23
CA VAL A 54 6.13 9.94 -1.66
C VAL A 54 5.09 9.34 -0.73
N THR A 55 5.28 8.08 -0.35
CA THR A 55 4.34 7.34 0.50
C THR A 55 4.25 7.97 1.90
N GLU A 56 5.38 8.32 2.50
CA GLU A 56 5.43 9.01 3.80
C GLU A 56 4.68 10.34 3.77
N ARG A 57 4.94 11.20 2.76
CA ARG A 57 4.28 12.51 2.65
C ARG A 57 2.77 12.37 2.51
N ARG A 58 2.31 11.50 1.60
CA ARG A 58 0.87 11.25 1.41
C ARG A 58 0.22 10.67 2.67
N TRP A 59 0.93 9.79 3.37
CA TRP A 59 0.45 9.21 4.62
C TRP A 59 0.34 10.25 5.71
N ALA A 60 1.38 11.06 5.94
CA ALA A 60 1.39 12.12 6.95
C ALA A 60 0.22 13.11 6.75
N ASP A 61 -0.04 13.53 5.51
CA ASP A 61 -1.17 14.40 5.17
C ASP A 61 -2.52 13.78 5.54
N VAL A 62 -2.69 12.48 5.28
CA VAL A 62 -3.90 11.74 5.63
C VAL A 62 -4.01 11.52 7.14
N THR A 63 -2.92 11.21 7.84
CA THR A 63 -2.91 11.02 9.29
C THR A 63 -3.37 12.29 10.02
N VAL A 64 -2.93 13.46 9.55
CA VAL A 64 -3.42 14.75 10.07
C VAL A 64 -4.93 14.89 9.86
N ALA A 65 -5.43 14.62 8.65
CA ALA A 65 -6.85 14.66 8.36
C ALA A 65 -7.67 13.66 9.22
N LEU A 66 -7.17 12.43 9.43
CA LEU A 66 -7.82 11.44 10.29
C LEU A 66 -7.77 11.83 11.77
N ALA A 67 -6.76 12.58 12.22
CA ALA A 67 -6.74 13.16 13.55
C ALA A 67 -7.82 14.26 13.70
N GLU A 68 -8.04 15.08 12.66
CA GLU A 68 -9.12 16.06 12.64
C GLU A 68 -10.50 15.39 12.73
N VAL A 69 -10.72 14.25 12.04
CA VAL A 69 -11.97 13.47 12.16
C VAL A 69 -12.28 13.13 13.61
N ARG A 70 -11.27 12.75 14.41
CA ARG A 70 -11.47 12.42 15.83
C ARG A 70 -11.91 13.65 16.64
N VAL A 71 -11.33 14.81 16.36
CA VAL A 71 -11.72 16.07 17.01
C VAL A 71 -13.15 16.46 16.62
N ASP A 72 -13.48 16.37 15.33
CA ASP A 72 -14.81 16.66 14.83
C ASP A 72 -15.87 15.70 15.40
N LEU A 73 -15.54 14.41 15.56
CA LEU A 73 -16.42 13.42 16.16
C LEU A 73 -16.74 13.73 17.64
N LEU A 74 -15.73 14.14 18.41
CA LEU A 74 -15.94 14.57 19.80
C LEU A 74 -16.84 15.82 19.88
N ALA A 75 -16.67 16.78 18.96
CA ALA A 75 -17.53 17.95 18.89
C ALA A 75 -18.96 17.56 18.51
N PHE A 76 -19.11 16.69 17.51
CA PHE A 76 -20.40 16.15 17.06
C PHE A 76 -21.15 15.45 18.20
N GLN A 77 -20.46 14.59 18.96
CA GLN A 77 -21.02 13.88 20.12
C GLN A 77 -21.51 14.82 21.21
N ARG A 78 -20.76 15.90 21.51
CA ARG A 78 -21.18 16.89 22.51
C ARG A 78 -22.51 17.54 22.12
N VAL A 79 -22.61 18.04 20.89
CA VAL A 79 -23.86 18.68 20.41
C VAL A 79 -25.03 17.69 20.42
N LEU A 80 -24.78 16.46 19.98
CA LEU A 80 -25.82 15.42 19.91
C LEU A 80 -26.31 15.04 21.30
N ASN A 81 -25.42 14.92 22.28
CA ASN A 81 -25.77 14.67 23.68
C ASN A 81 -26.57 15.82 24.28
N ASP A 82 -26.15 17.08 24.05
CA ASP A 82 -26.88 18.27 24.50
C ASP A 82 -28.30 18.28 23.92
N ALA A 83 -28.44 17.95 22.63
CA ALA A 83 -29.74 17.89 21.96
C ALA A 83 -30.63 16.76 22.52
N TRP A 84 -30.06 15.58 22.78
CA TRP A 84 -30.79 14.49 23.45
C TRP A 84 -31.22 14.86 24.87
N GLU A 85 -30.37 15.56 25.62
CA GLU A 85 -30.72 16.05 26.96
C GLU A 85 -31.91 17.00 26.89
N VAL A 86 -31.85 18.03 26.04
CA VAL A 86 -32.96 18.99 25.85
C VAL A 86 -34.25 18.27 25.46
N ARG A 87 -34.16 17.29 24.55
CA ARG A 87 -35.31 16.49 24.10
C ARG A 87 -35.89 15.60 25.20
N GLY A 88 -35.06 15.14 26.14
CA GLY A 88 -35.42 14.29 27.27
C GLY A 88 -36.03 15.03 28.46
N ARG A 89 -35.88 16.36 28.56
CA ARG A 89 -36.38 17.17 29.69
C ARG A 89 -37.89 17.02 29.94
N ARG A 90 -38.69 16.86 28.87
CA ARG A 90 -40.17 16.77 28.96
C ARG A 90 -40.75 15.83 27.90
N PRO A 91 -41.83 15.07 28.20
CA PRO A 91 -42.50 14.20 27.21
C PRO A 91 -43.08 14.94 26.01
N ARG A 92 -43.45 16.22 26.19
CA ARG A 92 -43.91 17.13 25.13
C ARG A 92 -43.10 18.44 25.24
N PRO A 93 -42.07 18.62 24.40
CA PRO A 93 -41.30 19.86 24.34
C PRO A 93 -42.20 21.05 24.05
N GLY A 94 -41.99 22.17 24.77
CA GLY A 94 -42.66 23.43 24.48
C GLY A 94 -41.94 24.20 23.38
N ARG A 95 -42.45 25.39 23.05
CA ARG A 95 -41.89 26.24 22.00
C ARG A 95 -40.43 26.65 22.28
N ALA A 96 -40.07 26.83 23.56
CA ALA A 96 -38.71 27.18 23.95
C ALA A 96 -37.74 26.02 23.67
N GLU A 97 -38.12 24.80 24.07
CA GLU A 97 -37.32 23.60 23.83
C GLU A 97 -37.21 23.28 22.33
N LEU A 98 -38.29 23.43 21.55
CA LEU A 98 -38.25 23.23 20.09
C LEU A 98 -37.33 24.24 19.39
N ALA A 99 -37.30 25.50 19.84
CA ALA A 99 -36.40 26.51 19.32
C ALA A 99 -34.93 26.21 19.67
N GLU A 100 -34.67 25.77 20.91
CA GLU A 100 -33.35 25.33 21.36
C GLU A 100 -32.84 24.13 20.54
N LEU A 101 -33.67 23.10 20.37
CA LEU A 101 -33.37 21.91 19.56
C LEU A 101 -33.13 22.26 18.09
N THR A 102 -33.98 23.10 17.50
CA THR A 102 -33.78 23.58 16.12
C THR A 102 -32.42 24.27 15.98
N ARG A 103 -32.03 25.10 16.95
CA ARG A 103 -30.73 25.79 16.96
C ARG A 103 -29.56 24.81 17.10
N LEU A 104 -29.65 23.81 17.98
CA LEU A 104 -28.58 22.81 18.14
C LEU A 104 -28.40 21.96 16.87
N LEU A 105 -29.49 21.59 16.21
CA LEU A 105 -29.46 20.67 15.08
C LEU A 105 -29.15 21.34 13.73
N THR A 106 -29.51 22.62 13.57
CA THR A 106 -29.37 23.34 12.29
C THR A 106 -28.48 24.58 12.37
N GLY A 107 -28.25 25.08 13.58
CA GLY A 107 -27.51 26.30 13.80
C GLY A 107 -26.00 26.09 13.79
N PRO A 108 -25.24 27.19 13.68
CA PRO A 108 -23.82 27.20 13.98
C PRO A 108 -23.55 26.60 15.36
N ALA A 109 -22.78 25.52 15.43
CA ALA A 109 -22.18 25.07 16.69
C ALA A 109 -21.02 26.02 17.08
N ALA A 110 -21.31 27.32 17.19
CA ALA A 110 -20.30 28.37 17.31
C ALA A 110 -19.51 28.31 18.64
N GLU A 111 -20.08 27.71 19.67
CA GLU A 111 -19.44 27.59 20.99
C GLU A 111 -18.65 26.28 21.17
N LEU A 112 -18.76 25.33 20.23
CA LEU A 112 -18.26 23.96 20.44
C LEU A 112 -16.88 23.68 19.82
N CYS A 113 -16.35 24.61 19.02
CA CYS A 113 -14.98 24.56 18.47
C CYS A 113 -13.91 25.25 19.34
N GLY A 114 -14.26 25.70 20.55
CA GLY A 114 -13.56 26.79 21.23
C GLY A 114 -13.02 26.57 22.64
N GLU A 115 -13.01 25.37 23.22
CA GLU A 115 -12.44 25.16 24.57
C GLU A 115 -11.63 23.86 24.64
N GLY A 116 -10.38 23.92 24.19
CA GLY A 116 -9.48 22.75 24.21
C GLY A 116 -8.14 22.97 23.49
N GLY A 117 -8.04 23.99 22.65
CA GLY A 117 -6.75 24.46 22.15
C GLY A 117 -6.19 25.51 23.10
N SER A 118 -5.13 25.18 23.83
CA SER A 118 -4.28 26.14 24.51
C SER A 118 -4.17 27.43 23.71
N ARG A 119 -4.40 28.57 24.36
CA ARG A 119 -3.98 29.89 23.94
C ARG A 119 -2.45 29.90 23.82
N ARG A 120 -1.92 29.28 22.77
CA ARG A 120 -0.58 29.53 22.27
C ARG A 120 -0.76 30.51 21.13
N GLU A 121 -0.22 31.68 21.36
CA GLU A 121 -0.03 32.76 20.40
C GLU A 121 0.56 32.15 19.12
N ALA A 122 -0.30 31.92 18.12
CA ALA A 122 0.11 31.51 16.80
C ALA A 122 -0.17 32.68 15.87
N THR A 123 0.87 33.46 15.61
CA THR A 123 0.95 34.41 14.51
C THR A 123 0.85 33.61 13.19
N GLY A 124 -0.38 33.40 12.71
CA GLY A 124 -0.71 32.69 11.48
C GLY A 124 -2.17 32.96 11.11
N PRO A 125 -2.55 32.91 9.80
CA PRO A 125 -3.80 33.49 9.33
C PRO A 125 -5.01 32.77 9.94
N ARG A 126 -5.69 33.48 10.85
CA ARG A 126 -7.05 33.29 11.37
C ARG A 126 -7.57 31.84 11.28
N ARG A 127 -7.45 31.10 12.38
CA ARG A 127 -8.24 29.89 12.66
C ARG A 127 -9.69 30.13 12.25
N ARG A 128 -10.17 29.36 11.28
CA ARG A 128 -11.58 29.23 10.88
C ARG A 128 -12.43 28.94 12.13
N THR A 129 -12.98 29.97 12.73
CA THR A 129 -14.28 29.92 13.41
C THR A 129 -15.36 29.88 12.33
N ASP A 130 -15.28 28.90 11.43
CA ASP A 130 -16.38 28.62 10.54
C ASP A 130 -17.44 27.96 11.40
N HIS A 131 -18.57 28.63 11.53
CA HIS A 131 -19.82 28.15 12.09
C HIS A 131 -20.14 26.73 11.60
N CYS A 132 -19.63 25.71 12.28
CA CYS A 132 -19.81 24.32 11.86
C CYS A 132 -21.17 23.82 12.37
N THR A 133 -22.04 23.41 11.47
CA THR A 133 -23.28 22.68 11.83
C THR A 133 -22.97 21.20 12.01
N LEU A 134 -23.88 20.41 12.61
CA LEU A 134 -23.75 18.94 12.65
C LEU A 134 -23.58 18.34 11.24
N GLU A 135 -24.30 18.87 10.26
CA GLU A 135 -24.16 18.49 8.85
C GLU A 135 -22.78 18.83 8.29
N GLY A 136 -22.25 20.02 8.62
CA GLY A 136 -20.90 20.42 8.20
C GLY A 136 -19.80 19.55 8.81
N LEU A 137 -19.93 19.19 10.10
CA LEU A 137 -19.03 18.25 10.75
C LEU A 137 -19.11 16.86 10.10
N ARG A 138 -20.32 16.35 9.85
CA ARG A 138 -20.52 15.06 9.17
C ARG A 138 -19.84 15.03 7.80
N ALA A 139 -20.11 16.03 6.96
CA ALA A 139 -19.53 16.10 5.61
C ALA A 139 -18.00 16.20 5.62
N ARG A 140 -17.43 16.96 6.57
CA ARG A 140 -15.97 17.05 6.76
C ARG A 140 -15.38 15.71 7.19
N MET A 141 -16.00 15.04 8.16
CA MET A 141 -15.58 13.71 8.62
C MET A 141 -15.62 12.69 7.49
N GLU A 142 -16.72 12.61 6.74
CA GLU A 142 -16.89 11.72 5.58
C GLU A 142 -15.81 11.99 4.52
N THR A 143 -15.52 13.26 4.22
CA THR A 143 -14.49 13.63 3.24
C THR A 143 -13.09 13.22 3.71
N CYS A 144 -12.75 13.46 4.98
CA CYS A 144 -11.43 13.13 5.51
C CYS A 144 -11.23 11.61 5.64
N HIS A 145 -12.28 10.89 6.06
CA HIS A 145 -12.27 9.42 6.12
C HIS A 145 -12.10 8.82 4.72
N ALA A 146 -12.87 9.26 3.72
CA ALA A 146 -12.78 8.77 2.35
C ALA A 146 -11.38 8.98 1.75
N ARG A 147 -10.68 10.07 2.09
CA ARG A 147 -9.28 10.28 1.69
C ARG A 147 -8.35 9.23 2.29
N GLY A 148 -8.58 8.85 3.55
CA GLY A 148 -7.79 7.82 4.23
C GLY A 148 -8.03 6.43 3.65
N GLU A 149 -9.30 6.09 3.40
CA GLU A 149 -9.68 4.83 2.75
C GLU A 149 -9.10 4.72 1.34
N ALA A 150 -9.21 5.78 0.53
CA ALA A 150 -8.66 5.79 -0.82
C ALA A 150 -7.13 5.60 -0.83
N LEU A 151 -6.39 6.27 0.07
CA LEU A 151 -4.95 6.08 0.19
C LEU A 151 -4.59 4.66 0.63
N ALA A 152 -5.31 4.10 1.61
CA ALA A 152 -5.07 2.75 2.10
C ALA A 152 -5.34 1.70 1.00
N ALA A 153 -6.42 1.85 0.24
CA ALA A 153 -6.75 0.97 -0.87
C ALA A 153 -5.71 1.08 -2.00
N GLU A 154 -5.29 2.29 -2.36
CA GLU A 154 -4.26 2.53 -3.37
C GLU A 154 -2.92 1.91 -2.96
N ALA A 155 -2.50 2.13 -1.71
CA ALA A 155 -1.25 1.59 -1.19
C ALA A 155 -1.27 0.06 -1.14
N ALA A 156 -2.35 -0.56 -0.65
CA ALA A 156 -2.50 -2.02 -0.67
C ALA A 156 -2.38 -2.59 -2.10
N THR A 157 -3.06 -1.95 -3.06
CA THR A 157 -3.00 -2.35 -4.47
C THR A 157 -1.57 -2.23 -5.03
N ALA A 158 -0.89 -1.11 -4.73
CA ALA A 158 0.48 -0.87 -5.16
C ALA A 158 1.44 -1.91 -4.59
N TRP A 159 1.38 -2.20 -3.29
CA TRP A 159 2.21 -3.22 -2.65
C TRP A 159 1.97 -4.61 -3.22
N CYS A 160 0.72 -5.04 -3.42
CA CYS A 160 0.42 -6.33 -4.00
C CYS A 160 1.01 -6.46 -5.41
N ALA A 161 0.81 -5.45 -6.26
CA ALA A 161 1.28 -5.47 -7.63
C ALA A 161 2.82 -5.41 -7.74
N LEU A 162 3.46 -4.54 -6.95
CA LEU A 162 4.92 -4.41 -6.90
C LEU A 162 5.59 -5.64 -6.30
N SER A 163 5.00 -6.23 -5.24
CA SER A 163 5.50 -7.46 -4.64
C SER A 163 5.49 -8.62 -5.63
N GLY A 164 4.43 -8.77 -6.43
CA GLY A 164 4.38 -9.80 -7.47
C GLY A 164 5.54 -9.68 -8.46
N ARG A 165 5.80 -8.46 -8.95
CA ARG A 165 6.92 -8.21 -9.86
C ARG A 165 8.30 -8.39 -9.22
N LEU A 166 8.41 -8.07 -7.93
CA LEU A 166 9.65 -8.25 -7.20
C LEU A 166 9.96 -9.74 -7.01
N VAL A 167 8.94 -10.56 -6.71
CA VAL A 167 9.08 -12.02 -6.62
C VAL A 167 9.59 -12.60 -7.95
N ASP A 168 9.00 -12.21 -9.09
CA ASP A 168 9.46 -12.67 -10.40
C ASP A 168 10.94 -12.32 -10.67
N ALA A 169 11.34 -11.09 -10.31
CA ALA A 169 12.74 -10.65 -10.45
C ALA A 169 13.68 -11.40 -9.51
N GLU A 170 13.27 -11.64 -8.26
CA GLU A 170 14.04 -12.43 -7.29
C GLU A 170 14.20 -13.89 -7.73
N GLU A 171 13.17 -14.50 -8.32
CA GLU A 171 13.24 -15.84 -8.88
C GLU A 171 14.20 -15.91 -10.06
N SER A 172 14.14 -14.93 -10.98
CA SER A 172 15.09 -14.84 -12.10
C SER A 172 16.54 -14.68 -11.63
N TRP A 173 16.78 -13.85 -10.60
CA TRP A 173 18.10 -13.69 -10.00
C TRP A 173 18.61 -14.98 -9.33
N ARG A 174 17.79 -15.67 -8.53
CA ARG A 174 18.17 -16.93 -7.89
C ARG A 174 18.52 -18.01 -8.91
N ALA A 175 17.72 -18.13 -9.97
CA ALA A 175 17.98 -19.08 -11.05
C ALA A 175 19.31 -18.77 -11.76
N ALA A 176 19.61 -17.50 -12.00
CA ALA A 176 20.88 -17.10 -12.58
C ALA A 176 22.06 -17.37 -11.64
N GLU A 177 21.90 -17.12 -10.33
CA GLU A 177 22.92 -17.41 -9.31
C GLU A 177 23.25 -18.92 -9.25
N GLU A 178 22.25 -19.79 -9.36
CA GLU A 178 22.45 -21.24 -9.38
C GLU A 178 23.31 -21.68 -10.57
N ILE A 179 22.97 -21.24 -11.79
CA ILE A 179 23.73 -21.57 -13.01
C ILE A 179 25.16 -21.01 -12.95
N ALA A 180 25.30 -19.76 -12.47
CA ALA A 180 26.60 -19.14 -12.24
C ALA A 180 27.46 -19.94 -11.25
N GLY A 181 26.84 -20.51 -10.21
CA GLY A 181 27.49 -21.39 -9.24
C GLY A 181 28.03 -22.68 -9.88
N GLU A 182 27.26 -23.30 -10.77
CA GLU A 182 27.68 -24.50 -11.52
C GLU A 182 28.85 -24.22 -12.48
N LEU A 183 28.84 -23.03 -13.11
CA LEU A 183 29.91 -22.59 -14.01
C LEU A 183 31.16 -22.08 -13.28
N GLY A 184 31.01 -21.63 -12.02
CA GLY A 184 32.05 -20.91 -11.29
C GLY A 184 32.26 -19.46 -11.78
N GLU A 185 31.29 -18.91 -12.53
CA GLU A 185 31.35 -17.58 -13.14
C GLU A 185 30.11 -16.77 -12.76
N ARG A 186 30.31 -15.64 -12.08
CA ARG A 186 29.19 -14.81 -11.57
C ARG A 186 28.82 -13.62 -12.45
N GLY A 187 29.68 -13.21 -13.37
CA GLY A 187 29.44 -12.07 -14.25
C GLY A 187 28.94 -10.83 -13.51
N ASP A 188 27.80 -10.29 -13.96
CA ASP A 188 27.15 -9.08 -13.44
C ASP A 188 26.19 -9.33 -12.25
N LEU A 189 26.05 -10.57 -11.78
CA LEU A 189 24.99 -10.95 -10.83
C LEU A 189 25.10 -10.29 -9.46
N ASP A 190 26.33 -10.03 -8.98
CA ASP A 190 26.53 -9.34 -7.70
C ASP A 190 26.00 -7.89 -7.78
N ARG A 191 26.24 -7.22 -8.91
CA ARG A 191 25.72 -5.86 -9.18
C ARG A 191 24.20 -5.86 -9.29
N LEU A 192 23.64 -6.82 -10.02
CA LEU A 192 22.18 -6.93 -10.19
C LEU A 192 21.47 -7.29 -8.88
N GLY A 193 22.09 -8.12 -8.03
CA GLY A 193 21.60 -8.44 -6.69
C GLY A 193 21.56 -7.21 -5.78
N ALA A 194 22.61 -6.38 -5.79
CA ALA A 194 22.60 -5.12 -5.04
C ALA A 194 21.52 -4.15 -5.54
N GLU A 195 21.28 -4.08 -6.84
CA GLU A 195 20.20 -3.27 -7.40
C GLU A 195 18.80 -3.81 -7.02
N LEU A 196 18.63 -5.13 -7.00
CA LEU A 196 17.41 -5.80 -6.54
C LEU A 196 17.12 -5.49 -5.07
N ASP A 197 18.15 -5.49 -4.21
CA ASP A 197 18.03 -5.13 -2.81
C ASP A 197 17.58 -3.68 -2.59
N ASP A 198 18.09 -2.75 -3.41
CA ASP A 198 17.67 -1.35 -3.39
C ASP A 198 16.21 -1.19 -3.85
N VAL A 199 15.80 -1.90 -4.90
CA VAL A 199 14.41 -1.90 -5.37
C VAL A 199 13.49 -2.50 -4.30
N ARG A 200 13.86 -3.62 -3.69
CA ARG A 200 13.13 -4.23 -2.57
C ARG A 200 12.90 -3.25 -1.43
N ARG A 201 13.94 -2.50 -1.04
CA ARG A 201 13.83 -1.46 0.00
C ARG A 201 12.89 -0.33 -0.41
N THR A 202 12.92 0.05 -1.68
CA THR A 202 12.02 1.08 -2.23
C THR A 202 10.56 0.59 -2.24
N VAL A 203 10.30 -0.64 -2.67
CA VAL A 203 8.95 -1.24 -2.65
C VAL A 203 8.43 -1.35 -1.21
N ALA A 204 9.28 -1.71 -0.25
CA ALA A 204 8.89 -1.81 1.15
C ALA A 204 8.52 -0.45 1.77
N ASN A 205 9.32 0.59 1.51
CA ASN A 205 9.23 1.87 2.25
C ASN A 205 8.56 3.01 1.45
N ASP A 206 8.53 2.95 0.13
CA ASP A 206 7.94 3.98 -0.74
C ASP A 206 7.27 3.40 -2.01
N PRO A 207 6.29 2.49 -1.87
CA PRO A 207 5.60 1.89 -3.03
C PRO A 207 4.88 2.92 -3.91
N LEU A 208 4.35 4.00 -3.34
CA LEU A 208 3.59 5.01 -4.09
C LEU A 208 4.48 5.89 -4.97
N SER A 209 5.81 5.84 -4.80
CA SER A 209 6.75 6.44 -5.77
C SER A 209 6.81 5.69 -7.09
N LEU A 210 6.45 4.40 -7.08
CA LEU A 210 6.46 3.47 -8.22
C LEU A 210 5.05 3.20 -8.76
N TRP A 211 4.06 3.99 -8.33
CA TRP A 211 2.66 3.80 -8.65
C TRP A 211 2.05 5.10 -9.18
N ARG A 212 1.46 5.06 -10.37
CA ARG A 212 0.85 6.23 -11.01
C ARG A 212 -0.42 5.85 -11.74
N GLY A 213 -1.54 6.48 -11.39
CA GLY A 213 -2.80 6.29 -12.11
C GLY A 213 -3.32 4.86 -12.10
N GLY A 214 -3.12 4.12 -11.00
CA GLY A 214 -3.61 2.74 -10.86
C GLY A 214 -2.75 1.68 -11.54
N ARG A 215 -1.53 2.02 -11.96
CA ARG A 215 -0.57 1.11 -12.60
C ARG A 215 0.84 1.31 -12.04
N ILE A 216 1.64 0.26 -12.18
CA ILE A 216 3.07 0.29 -11.90
C ILE A 216 3.75 1.25 -12.87
N ASP A 217 4.58 2.14 -12.34
CA ASP A 217 5.46 3.07 -13.04
C ASP A 217 6.87 2.91 -12.45
N ALA A 218 7.52 1.79 -12.78
CA ALA A 218 8.79 1.36 -12.19
C ALA A 218 9.84 1.04 -13.27
N PRO A 219 10.28 2.02 -14.08
CA PRO A 219 11.21 1.79 -15.18
C PRO A 219 12.58 1.27 -14.73
N ARG A 220 12.95 1.44 -13.45
CA ARG A 220 14.15 0.82 -12.88
C ARG A 220 13.94 -0.69 -12.66
N LEU A 221 12.79 -1.09 -12.12
CA LEU A 221 12.43 -2.49 -11.95
C LEU A 221 12.28 -3.19 -13.32
N ASP A 222 11.68 -2.53 -14.31
CA ASP A 222 11.58 -3.04 -15.67
C ASP A 222 12.96 -3.37 -16.27
N ARG A 223 13.91 -2.43 -16.15
CA ARG A 223 15.27 -2.60 -16.64
C ARG A 223 16.04 -3.67 -15.87
N LEU A 224 15.84 -3.74 -14.56
CA LEU A 224 16.45 -4.77 -13.72
C LEU A 224 15.97 -6.16 -14.14
N SER A 225 14.65 -6.36 -14.28
CA SER A 225 14.09 -7.64 -14.75
C SER A 225 14.66 -8.04 -16.11
N ALA A 226 14.71 -7.12 -17.07
CA ALA A 226 15.30 -7.39 -18.38
C ALA A 226 16.78 -7.74 -18.30
N SER A 227 17.54 -7.06 -17.43
CA SER A 227 18.98 -7.33 -17.23
C SER A 227 19.21 -8.71 -16.59
N LEU A 228 18.35 -9.11 -15.65
CA LEU A 228 18.38 -10.44 -15.03
C LEU A 228 18.07 -11.54 -16.05
N ASP A 229 17.07 -11.32 -16.90
CA ASP A 229 16.74 -12.27 -17.97
C ASP A 229 17.88 -12.42 -18.99
N THR A 230 18.50 -11.31 -19.40
CA THR A 230 19.69 -11.35 -20.27
C THR A 230 20.84 -12.10 -19.60
N ALA A 231 21.18 -11.75 -18.36
CA ALA A 231 22.27 -12.41 -17.63
C ALA A 231 22.01 -13.92 -17.47
N ARG A 232 20.77 -14.32 -17.18
CA ARG A 232 20.37 -15.72 -17.11
C ARG A 232 20.52 -16.43 -18.46
N SER A 233 20.05 -15.81 -19.54
CA SER A 233 20.20 -16.37 -20.89
C SER A 233 21.66 -16.57 -21.29
N ASP A 234 22.52 -15.57 -21.03
CA ASP A 234 23.95 -15.64 -21.31
C ASP A 234 24.62 -16.80 -20.54
N LEU A 235 24.25 -17.00 -19.28
CA LEU A 235 24.74 -18.12 -18.46
C LEU A 235 24.26 -19.48 -18.98
N VAL A 236 23.00 -19.59 -19.41
CA VAL A 236 22.48 -20.82 -20.03
C VAL A 236 23.26 -21.15 -21.31
N ASP A 237 23.50 -20.16 -22.16
CA ASP A 237 24.25 -20.35 -23.41
C ASP A 237 25.72 -20.74 -23.15
N ALA A 238 26.33 -20.19 -22.10
CA ALA A 238 27.66 -20.58 -21.65
C ALA A 238 27.70 -22.04 -21.17
N THR A 239 26.71 -22.47 -20.38
CA THR A 239 26.56 -23.87 -19.94
C THR A 239 26.40 -24.81 -21.12
N LEU A 240 25.53 -24.49 -22.08
CA LEU A 240 25.35 -25.31 -23.28
C LEU A 240 26.65 -25.42 -24.09
N THR A 241 27.37 -24.32 -24.26
CA THR A 241 28.66 -24.31 -24.97
C THR A 241 29.68 -25.21 -24.27
N ARG A 242 29.79 -25.13 -22.93
CA ARG A 242 30.71 -25.96 -22.15
C ARG A 242 30.36 -27.44 -22.24
N VAL A 243 29.08 -27.80 -22.19
CA VAL A 243 28.62 -29.19 -22.35
C VAL A 243 28.94 -29.71 -23.75
N ILE A 244 28.69 -28.91 -24.80
CA ILE A 244 29.02 -29.29 -26.18
C ILE A 244 30.53 -29.53 -26.34
N ASP A 245 31.37 -28.64 -25.81
CA ASP A 245 32.82 -28.78 -25.91
C ASP A 245 33.34 -29.97 -25.08
N GLN A 246 32.75 -30.24 -23.92
CA GLN A 246 33.03 -31.48 -23.17
C GLN A 246 32.68 -32.71 -24.00
N LEU A 247 31.49 -32.78 -24.61
CA LEU A 247 31.09 -33.91 -25.45
C LEU A 247 32.02 -34.09 -26.66
N ARG A 248 32.42 -32.98 -27.32
CA ARG A 248 33.40 -33.01 -28.42
C ARG A 248 34.75 -33.54 -27.96
N SER A 249 35.25 -33.08 -26.81
CA SER A 249 36.50 -33.56 -26.23
C SER A 249 36.45 -35.06 -25.95
N HIS A 250 35.37 -35.55 -25.34
CA HIS A 250 35.19 -36.98 -25.08
C HIS A 250 35.12 -37.78 -26.39
N ALA A 251 34.36 -37.33 -27.37
CA ALA A 251 34.26 -37.99 -28.68
C ALA A 251 35.61 -38.05 -29.41
N SER A 252 36.44 -37.01 -29.31
CA SER A 252 37.79 -36.99 -29.90
C SER A 252 38.79 -37.90 -29.19
N ALA A 253 38.54 -38.27 -27.93
CA ALA A 253 39.39 -39.19 -27.16
C ALA A 253 39.05 -40.68 -27.40
N VAL A 254 37.85 -40.97 -27.94
CA VAL A 254 37.41 -42.35 -28.21
C VAL A 254 38.29 -43.08 -29.25
N PRO A 255 38.74 -42.47 -30.36
CA PRO A 255 39.64 -43.13 -31.31
C PRO A 255 40.98 -43.56 -30.69
N ASP A 256 41.57 -42.74 -29.81
CA ASP A 256 42.84 -43.06 -29.14
C ASP A 256 42.68 -44.26 -28.18
N VAL A 257 41.56 -44.34 -27.45
CA VAL A 257 41.26 -45.48 -26.56
C VAL A 257 40.96 -46.76 -27.36
N ILE A 258 40.32 -46.65 -28.53
CA ILE A 258 40.07 -47.80 -29.41
C ILE A 258 41.39 -48.33 -30.01
N VAL A 259 42.33 -47.44 -30.37
CA VAL A 259 43.67 -47.84 -30.86
C VAL A 259 44.49 -48.51 -29.74
N GLU A 260 44.41 -47.99 -28.51
CA GLU A 260 45.11 -48.58 -27.35
C GLU A 260 44.54 -49.96 -26.97
N CYS A 261 43.23 -50.18 -27.12
CA CYS A 261 42.58 -51.47 -26.88
C CYS A 261 42.72 -52.47 -28.05
N ALA A 262 43.04 -52.01 -29.26
CA ALA A 262 43.22 -52.86 -30.44
C ALA A 262 44.62 -53.50 -30.55
N ASP A 263 45.59 -53.10 -29.71
CA ASP A 263 46.97 -53.61 -29.79
C ASP A 263 47.55 -54.27 -28.50
N PRO A 264 46.95 -55.36 -27.97
CA PRO A 264 47.68 -56.29 -27.09
C PRO A 264 48.11 -57.61 -27.75
N HIS A 265 47.69 -57.91 -29.00
CA HIS A 265 47.85 -59.27 -29.57
C HIS A 265 48.50 -59.38 -30.97
N ALA A 266 49.06 -58.32 -31.55
CA ALA A 266 49.72 -58.43 -32.86
C ALA A 266 51.09 -59.16 -32.85
N GLY A 267 51.56 -59.70 -31.71
CA GLY A 267 52.94 -60.18 -31.54
C GLY A 267 53.19 -61.69 -31.31
N HIS A 268 52.18 -62.58 -31.34
CA HIS A 268 52.41 -64.00 -30.96
C HIS A 268 51.79 -65.06 -31.87
N PHE A 269 51.98 -64.95 -33.19
CA PHE A 269 51.89 -66.11 -34.10
C PHE A 269 53.25 -66.42 -34.72
N ARG A 270 54.18 -66.96 -33.91
CA ARG A 270 55.41 -67.56 -34.40
C ARG A 270 55.16 -69.05 -34.68
N LYS A 271 55.19 -69.37 -35.97
CA LYS A 271 55.27 -70.69 -36.63
C LYS A 271 55.51 -71.90 -35.72
N VAL A 272 54.63 -72.89 -35.83
CA VAL A 272 55.00 -74.32 -35.74
C VAL A 272 54.45 -75.02 -36.97
N SER A 273 55.27 -75.07 -38.02
CA SER A 273 55.18 -76.10 -39.06
C SER A 273 56.35 -77.05 -38.85
N GLU A 274 55.99 -78.34 -38.77
CA GLU A 274 56.77 -79.53 -39.12
C GLU A 274 58.01 -79.91 -38.30
N CYS A 275 57.92 -81.05 -37.58
CA CYS A 275 58.88 -82.14 -37.74
C CYS A 275 58.38 -83.46 -37.09
N THR A 276 58.25 -84.49 -37.94
CA THR A 276 58.22 -85.95 -37.68
C THR A 276 56.98 -86.61 -37.10
#